data_AF-A0A843JP32-F1
#
_entry.id   AF-A0A843JP32-F1
#
_cell.length_a   1.000
_cell.length_b   1.000
_cell.length_c   1.000
_cell.angle_alpha   90.00
_cell.angle_beta   90.00
_cell.angle_gamma   90.00
#
_symmetry.space_group_name_H-M   'P 1'
#
loop_
_entity.id
_entity.type
_entity.pdbx_description
1 polymer ?
#
loop_
_entity_poly.entity_id
_entity_poly.type
_entity_poly.pdbx_seq_one_letter_code
_entity_poly.pdbx_strand_id
1 'polypeptide(L)'
;YMGWETPVYRHYGRMGIEGVVLSTSQMRAGIQSGEYSGWDDVRLGTLRAMARRGIQPQAVRNAVVEIGIGETDIQFSWENLYAKNKEIIDSQADRFFFVPDPVLVPVSGSDPVVAKAMRYPGDESRGYREIPFAGSLYLPKAELESGAAYIRLKDLFNIKVLYEGDIIRGEYAGDDLQEARSKKAPIIQWLPENHANPCTLKTPDGDVSGVCEPEAVTTQDRIVQFERVGFARIDAAGNPAVAYFTHR
;
A
#
# COMPACT_ATOMS: atom_id res chain seq x y z
N TYR A 1 -36.31 27.48 -37.10
CA TYR A 1 -36.28 28.81 -36.45
C TYR A 1 -34.95 29.52 -36.69
N MET A 2 -33.79 28.91 -36.40
CA MET A 2 -32.47 29.56 -36.61
C MET A 2 -31.81 29.31 -37.97
N GLY A 3 -32.34 28.41 -38.81
CA GLY A 3 -31.75 28.09 -40.13
C GLY A 3 -30.42 27.33 -40.07
N TRP A 4 -30.12 26.69 -38.93
CA TRP A 4 -28.89 25.94 -38.74
C TRP A 4 -29.02 24.50 -39.20
N GLU A 5 -27.91 23.95 -39.69
CA GLU A 5 -27.76 22.51 -39.88
C GLU A 5 -27.68 21.83 -38.51
N THR A 6 -28.56 20.85 -38.28
CA THR A 6 -28.60 20.14 -37.00
C THR A 6 -27.40 19.20 -36.91
N PRO A 7 -26.56 19.29 -35.87
CA PRO A 7 -25.44 18.37 -35.71
C PRO A 7 -25.94 16.96 -35.38
N VAL A 8 -25.09 15.97 -35.64
CA VAL A 8 -25.38 14.58 -35.26
C VAL A 8 -25.17 14.42 -33.75
N TYR A 9 -26.23 14.07 -33.03
CA TYR A 9 -26.17 13.75 -31.61
C TYR A 9 -25.96 12.25 -31.43
N ARG A 10 -24.92 11.88 -30.67
CA ARG A 10 -24.72 10.51 -30.20
C ARG A 10 -24.78 10.53 -28.68
N HIS A 11 -25.70 9.76 -28.14
CA HIS A 11 -25.87 9.59 -26.70
C HIS A 11 -25.25 8.27 -26.27
N TYR A 12 -24.73 8.25 -25.06
CA TYR A 12 -24.19 7.07 -24.41
C TYR A 12 -24.62 7.09 -22.94
N GLY A 13 -24.73 5.89 -22.38
CA GLY A 13 -25.02 5.71 -20.96
C GLY A 13 -23.92 6.30 -20.09
N ARG A 14 -24.31 6.72 -18.89
CA ARG A 14 -23.39 7.26 -17.90
C ARG A 14 -22.49 6.17 -17.34
N MET A 15 -21.26 6.54 -17.03
CA MET A 15 -20.32 5.68 -16.33
C MET A 15 -20.29 6.04 -14.85
N GLY A 16 -20.50 5.03 -14.01
CA GLY A 16 -20.36 5.09 -12.56
C GLY A 16 -19.19 4.25 -12.07
N ILE A 17 -18.68 4.58 -10.89
CA ILE A 17 -17.73 3.76 -10.15
C ILE A 17 -18.47 3.20 -8.95
N GLU A 18 -18.42 1.88 -8.79
CA GLU A 18 -19.08 1.22 -7.66
C GLU A 18 -18.55 1.74 -6.32
N GLY A 19 -19.47 2.04 -5.40
CA GLY A 19 -19.14 2.53 -4.05
C GLY A 19 -18.70 4.00 -3.98
N VAL A 20 -18.82 4.77 -5.06
CA VAL A 20 -18.34 6.15 -5.10
C VAL A 20 -19.45 7.13 -5.46
N VAL A 21 -19.58 8.18 -4.65
CA VAL A 21 -20.44 9.31 -4.98
C VAL A 21 -19.79 10.11 -6.11
N LEU A 22 -20.41 10.15 -7.30
CA LEU A 22 -19.95 10.96 -8.44
C LEU A 22 -20.65 12.33 -8.54
N SER A 23 -21.63 12.60 -7.68
CA SER A 23 -22.33 13.89 -7.65
C SER A 23 -21.40 15.00 -7.15
N THR A 24 -20.99 15.90 -8.04
CA THR A 24 -20.13 17.04 -7.71
C THR A 24 -20.74 17.96 -6.66
N SER A 25 -22.08 18.03 -6.58
CA SER A 25 -22.78 18.82 -5.56
C SER A 25 -22.67 18.18 -4.18
N GLN A 26 -22.79 16.85 -4.10
CA GLN A 26 -22.60 16.12 -2.84
C GLN A 26 -21.14 16.17 -2.36
N MET A 27 -20.18 15.96 -3.27
CA MET A 27 -18.76 16.13 -2.95
C MET A 27 -18.45 17.54 -2.42
N ARG A 28 -18.99 18.59 -3.06
CA ARG A 28 -18.81 19.98 -2.63
C ARG A 28 -19.39 20.21 -1.24
N ALA A 29 -20.58 19.68 -0.95
CA ALA A 29 -21.18 19.80 0.38
C ALA A 29 -20.32 19.11 1.45
N GLY A 30 -19.80 17.91 1.17
CA GLY A 30 -18.86 17.21 2.05
C GLY A 30 -17.59 18.01 2.30
N ILE A 31 -16.99 18.59 1.26
CA ILE A 31 -15.81 19.47 1.39
C ILE A 31 -16.14 20.71 2.25
N GLN A 32 -17.28 21.37 2.01
CA GLN A 32 -17.69 22.57 2.76
C GLN A 32 -17.98 22.28 4.24
N SER A 33 -18.51 21.09 4.54
CA SER A 33 -18.77 20.65 5.91
C SER A 33 -17.51 20.16 6.65
N GLY A 34 -16.38 20.00 5.95
CA GLY A 34 -15.14 19.47 6.50
C GLY A 34 -15.06 17.94 6.52
N GLU A 35 -16.06 17.23 5.98
CA GLU A 35 -16.03 15.77 5.81
C GLU A 35 -14.85 15.34 4.93
N TYR A 36 -14.60 16.07 3.83
CA TYR A 36 -13.48 15.87 2.92
C TYR A 36 -12.50 17.04 3.01
N SER A 37 -11.21 16.73 2.98
CA SER A 37 -10.12 17.71 3.03
C SER A 37 -10.05 18.60 1.78
N GLY A 38 -10.56 18.14 0.65
CA GLY A 38 -10.52 18.85 -0.62
C GLY A 38 -10.96 17.99 -1.80
N TRP A 39 -10.81 18.50 -3.02
CA TRP A 39 -11.15 17.77 -4.25
C TRP A 39 -10.21 16.62 -4.55
N ASP A 40 -9.04 16.57 -3.93
CA ASP A 40 -8.02 15.54 -4.03
C ASP A 40 -8.04 14.57 -2.83
N ASP A 41 -9.05 14.67 -1.96
CA ASP A 41 -9.27 13.72 -0.87
C ASP A 41 -9.48 12.30 -1.42
N VAL A 42 -8.74 11.33 -0.90
CA VAL A 42 -8.66 9.97 -1.46
C VAL A 42 -9.90 9.12 -1.29
N ARG A 43 -10.87 9.60 -0.51
CA ARG A 43 -12.22 9.02 -0.41
C ARG A 43 -13.10 9.40 -1.60
N LEU A 44 -12.72 10.41 -2.38
CA LEU A 44 -13.46 10.87 -3.55
C LEU A 44 -13.06 10.14 -4.83
N GLY A 45 -14.00 10.00 -5.77
CA GLY A 45 -13.79 9.47 -7.12
C GLY A 45 -13.23 10.46 -8.13
N THR A 46 -12.61 11.57 -7.70
CA THR A 46 -12.13 12.58 -8.64
C THR A 46 -10.84 12.11 -9.29
N LEU A 47 -10.56 12.65 -10.48
CA LEU A 47 -9.25 12.46 -11.13
C LEU A 47 -8.09 12.96 -10.26
N ARG A 48 -8.32 14.02 -9.45
CA ARG A 48 -7.31 14.54 -8.51
C ARG A 48 -7.03 13.56 -7.38
N ALA A 49 -8.07 12.96 -6.80
CA ALA A 49 -7.94 11.95 -5.75
C ALA A 49 -7.26 10.69 -6.28
N MET A 50 -7.66 10.21 -7.46
CA MET A 50 -7.00 9.08 -8.13
C MET A 50 -5.52 9.36 -8.41
N ALA A 51 -5.19 10.54 -8.96
CA ALA A 51 -3.81 10.95 -9.16
C ALA A 51 -3.05 11.04 -7.83
N ARG A 52 -3.67 11.58 -6.77
CA ARG A 52 -3.11 11.67 -5.42
C ARG A 52 -2.76 10.29 -4.85
N ARG A 53 -3.60 9.29 -5.12
CA ARG A 53 -3.36 7.88 -4.77
C ARG A 53 -2.26 7.22 -5.59
N GLY A 54 -1.79 7.82 -6.69
CA GLY A 54 -0.81 7.21 -7.59
C GLY A 54 -1.40 6.38 -8.74
N ILE A 55 -2.70 6.51 -9.01
CA ILE A 55 -3.32 5.92 -10.20
C ILE A 55 -2.82 6.66 -11.44
N GLN A 56 -2.26 5.90 -12.39
CA GLN A 56 -1.71 6.42 -13.62
C GLN A 56 -2.83 6.86 -14.57
N PRO A 57 -2.67 8.01 -15.27
CA PRO A 57 -3.67 8.47 -16.23
C PRO A 57 -3.86 7.47 -17.38
N GLN A 58 -2.81 6.73 -17.73
CA GLN A 58 -2.90 5.67 -18.73
C GLN A 58 -3.76 4.49 -18.25
N ALA A 59 -3.74 4.15 -16.96
CA ALA A 59 -4.60 3.12 -16.40
C ALA A 59 -6.08 3.50 -16.54
N VAL A 60 -6.42 4.75 -16.20
CA VAL A 60 -7.78 5.28 -16.33
C VAL A 60 -8.24 5.24 -17.79
N ARG A 61 -7.38 5.69 -18.72
CA ARG A 61 -7.68 5.65 -20.16
C ARG A 61 -7.92 4.21 -20.64
N ASN A 62 -7.03 3.28 -20.28
CA ASN A 62 -7.14 1.88 -20.68
C ASN A 62 -8.43 1.26 -20.15
N ALA A 63 -8.76 1.51 -18.87
CA ALA A 63 -10.00 1.02 -18.27
C ALA A 63 -11.23 1.55 -18.99
N VAL A 64 -11.30 2.86 -19.29
CA VAL A 64 -12.44 3.46 -20.00
C VAL A 64 -12.56 2.94 -21.45
N VAL A 65 -11.44 2.78 -22.16
CA VAL A 65 -11.43 2.25 -23.54
C VAL A 65 -11.89 0.79 -23.57
N GLU A 66 -11.48 -0.01 -22.59
CA GLU A 66 -11.88 -1.42 -22.49
C GLU A 66 -13.36 -1.60 -22.17
N ILE A 67 -13.91 -0.77 -21.29
CA ILE A 67 -15.35 -0.76 -20.99
C ILE A 67 -16.16 -0.41 -22.25
N GLY A 68 -15.62 0.51 -23.07
CA GLY A 68 -16.29 0.99 -24.27
C GLY A 68 -17.47 1.92 -23.96
N ILE A 69 -18.23 2.23 -25.01
CA ILE A 69 -19.44 3.05 -24.92
C ILE A 69 -20.64 2.23 -25.36
N GLY A 70 -21.73 2.36 -24.61
CA GLY A 70 -23.03 1.75 -24.92
C GLY A 70 -24.15 2.72 -24.61
N GLU A 71 -25.38 2.38 -25.01
CA GLU A 71 -26.56 3.21 -24.74
C GLU A 71 -27.06 3.08 -23.29
N THR A 72 -26.64 2.02 -22.59
CA THR A 72 -27.00 1.75 -21.19
C THR A 72 -25.95 2.28 -20.23
N ASP A 73 -26.40 2.76 -19.07
CA ASP A 73 -25.49 3.14 -17.98
C ASP A 73 -24.63 1.94 -17.54
N ILE A 74 -23.37 2.20 -17.23
CA ILE A 74 -22.38 1.19 -16.83
C ILE A 74 -21.84 1.55 -15.46
N GLN A 75 -21.77 0.57 -14.56
CA GLN A 75 -21.03 0.66 -13.30
C GLN A 75 -19.77 -0.19 -13.45
N PHE A 76 -18.60 0.40 -13.23
CA PHE A 76 -17.33 -0.35 -13.27
C PHE A 76 -16.72 -0.49 -11.88
N SER A 77 -16.06 -1.63 -11.67
CA SER A 77 -15.40 -1.95 -10.41
C SER A 77 -14.01 -1.29 -10.34
N TRP A 78 -13.63 -0.89 -9.12
CA TRP A 78 -12.28 -0.40 -8.85
C TRP A 78 -11.19 -1.42 -9.21
N GLU A 79 -11.48 -2.71 -9.06
CA GLU A 79 -10.55 -3.80 -9.36
C GLU A 79 -10.05 -3.78 -10.80
N ASN A 80 -10.92 -3.48 -11.77
CA ASN A 80 -10.51 -3.39 -13.17
C ASN A 80 -9.52 -2.24 -13.38
N LEU A 81 -9.76 -1.09 -12.75
CA LEU A 81 -8.83 0.05 -12.80
C LEU A 81 -7.51 -0.28 -12.09
N TYR A 82 -7.56 -0.95 -10.94
CA TYR A 82 -6.37 -1.36 -10.19
C TYR A 82 -5.53 -2.37 -10.97
N ALA A 83 -6.14 -3.33 -11.66
CA ALA A 83 -5.44 -4.26 -12.54
C ALA A 83 -4.65 -3.50 -13.63
N LYS A 84 -5.29 -2.56 -14.34
CA LYS A 84 -4.60 -1.74 -15.35
C LYS A 84 -3.51 -0.86 -14.76
N ASN A 85 -3.70 -0.37 -13.55
CA ASN A 85 -2.70 0.44 -12.89
C ASN A 85 -1.49 -0.41 -12.49
N LYS A 86 -1.73 -1.59 -11.92
CA LYS A 86 -0.70 -2.57 -11.54
C LYS A 86 0.18 -2.97 -12.71
N GLU A 87 -0.40 -3.24 -13.88
CA GLU A 87 0.33 -3.53 -15.12
C GLU A 87 1.37 -2.45 -15.47
N ILE A 88 1.10 -1.19 -15.10
CA ILE A 88 1.98 -0.06 -15.37
C ILE A 88 3.02 0.11 -14.25
N ILE A 89 2.59 0.09 -12.99
CA ILE A 89 3.45 0.50 -11.86
C ILE A 89 4.26 -0.64 -11.25
N ASP A 90 3.85 -1.91 -11.38
CA ASP A 90 4.51 -3.04 -10.71
C ASP A 90 5.98 -3.14 -11.11
N SER A 91 6.24 -3.05 -12.41
CA SER A 91 7.61 -3.05 -12.93
C SER A 91 8.41 -1.81 -12.56
N GLN A 92 7.83 -0.74 -12.03
CA GLN A 92 8.53 0.51 -11.71
C GLN A 92 8.70 0.72 -10.20
N ALA A 93 7.92 0.01 -9.39
CA ALA A 93 7.89 0.14 -7.95
C ALA A 93 8.89 -0.81 -7.29
N ASP A 94 9.85 -0.24 -6.56
CA ASP A 94 10.65 -1.02 -5.63
C ASP A 94 9.79 -1.44 -4.43
N ARG A 95 10.09 -2.62 -3.91
CA ARG A 95 9.44 -3.22 -2.75
C ARG A 95 10.13 -2.76 -1.48
N PHE A 96 9.37 -2.35 -0.48
CA PHE A 96 9.85 -1.97 0.84
C PHE A 96 8.90 -2.51 1.91
N PHE A 97 9.32 -2.45 3.17
CA PHE A 97 8.52 -2.77 4.33
C PHE A 97 7.87 -1.52 4.90
N PHE A 98 6.59 -1.66 5.23
CA PHE A 98 5.83 -0.78 6.10
C PHE A 98 5.23 -1.64 7.20
N VAL A 99 5.56 -1.31 8.44
CA VAL A 99 5.04 -1.97 9.64
C VAL A 99 3.93 -1.07 10.21
N PRO A 100 2.64 -1.41 9.99
CA PRO A 100 1.53 -0.69 10.59
C PRO A 100 1.47 -0.96 12.08
N ASP A 101 1.08 0.05 12.86
CA ASP A 101 0.93 -0.04 14.32
C ASP A 101 2.08 -0.81 14.98
N PRO A 102 3.32 -0.31 14.88
CA PRO A 102 4.52 -1.08 15.21
C PRO A 102 4.60 -1.36 16.71
N VAL A 103 4.83 -2.64 17.03
CA VAL A 103 5.14 -3.10 18.39
C VAL A 103 6.59 -3.52 18.44
N LEU A 104 7.34 -2.94 19.37
CA LEU A 104 8.75 -3.29 19.56
C LEU A 104 8.86 -4.64 20.26
N VAL A 105 9.52 -5.60 19.62
CA VAL A 105 9.74 -6.96 20.12
C VAL A 105 11.24 -7.23 20.22
N PRO A 106 11.78 -7.47 21.42
CA PRO A 106 13.14 -7.97 21.58
C PRO A 106 13.19 -9.45 21.16
N VAL A 107 14.23 -9.82 20.43
CA VAL A 107 14.47 -11.16 19.91
C VAL A 107 15.83 -11.66 20.41
N SER A 108 15.82 -12.79 21.13
CA SER A 108 17.02 -13.43 21.64
C SER A 108 17.49 -14.59 20.75
N GLY A 109 18.73 -15.04 20.97
CA GLY A 109 19.26 -16.27 20.34
C GLY A 109 19.77 -16.11 18.90
N SER A 110 19.89 -14.88 18.40
CA SER A 110 20.50 -14.57 17.10
C SER A 110 21.57 -13.48 17.26
N ASP A 111 22.69 -13.66 16.57
CA ASP A 111 23.71 -12.63 16.42
C ASP A 111 23.24 -11.50 15.49
N PRO A 112 23.83 -10.29 15.56
CA PRO A 112 23.54 -9.24 14.59
C PRO A 112 23.77 -9.71 13.15
N VAL A 113 22.78 -9.48 12.30
CA VAL A 113 22.78 -9.94 10.90
C VAL A 113 22.12 -8.90 10.01
N VAL A 114 22.54 -8.83 8.75
CA VAL A 114 21.95 -7.93 7.75
C VAL A 114 21.13 -8.76 6.78
N ALA A 115 19.81 -8.57 6.78
CA ALA A 115 18.92 -9.17 5.82
C ALA A 115 19.09 -8.52 4.44
N LYS A 116 19.08 -9.35 3.39
CA LYS A 116 19.16 -8.91 1.99
C LYS A 116 17.83 -9.16 1.30
N ALA A 117 17.03 -8.10 1.18
CA ALA A 117 15.72 -8.17 0.55
C ALA A 117 15.80 -7.62 -0.88
N MET A 118 15.29 -8.36 -1.86
CA MET A 118 15.34 -7.93 -3.26
C MET A 118 14.45 -6.70 -3.49
N ARG A 119 14.92 -5.72 -4.29
CA ARG A 119 14.09 -4.54 -4.62
C ARG A 119 12.89 -4.89 -5.46
N TYR A 120 13.05 -5.78 -6.44
CA TYR A 120 11.96 -6.23 -7.30
C TYR A 120 12.24 -7.63 -7.85
N PRO A 121 11.40 -8.64 -7.54
CA PRO A 121 11.58 -10.02 -8.01
C PRO A 121 11.57 -10.23 -9.51
N GLY A 122 11.01 -9.29 -10.28
CA GLY A 122 11.03 -9.38 -11.74
C GLY A 122 12.32 -8.87 -12.38
N ASP A 123 13.24 -8.28 -11.61
CA ASP A 123 14.49 -7.70 -12.13
C ASP A 123 15.60 -7.69 -11.06
N GLU A 124 16.43 -8.73 -11.06
CA GLU A 124 17.56 -8.85 -10.13
C GLU A 124 18.60 -7.73 -10.30
N SER A 125 18.65 -7.06 -11.46
CA SER A 125 19.62 -5.99 -11.73
C SER A 125 19.39 -4.75 -10.86
N ARG A 126 18.21 -4.61 -10.25
CA ARG A 126 17.92 -3.56 -9.25
C ARG A 126 18.60 -3.80 -7.92
N GLY A 127 19.11 -5.01 -7.71
CA GLY A 127 19.83 -5.37 -6.50
C GLY A 127 18.92 -5.49 -5.28
N TYR A 128 19.52 -5.22 -4.13
CA TYR A 128 18.99 -5.56 -2.82
C TYR A 128 18.94 -4.34 -1.91
N ARG A 129 18.07 -4.42 -0.92
CA ARG A 129 18.00 -3.57 0.26
C ARG A 129 18.66 -4.33 1.40
N GLU A 130 19.44 -3.61 2.20
CA GLU A 130 20.12 -4.16 3.36
C GLU A 130 19.44 -3.65 4.62
N ILE A 131 18.80 -4.57 5.35
CA ILE A 131 18.06 -4.25 6.57
C ILE A 131 18.81 -4.86 7.75
N PRO A 132 19.45 -4.04 8.62
CA PRO A 132 20.18 -4.57 9.76
C PRO A 132 19.21 -5.14 10.80
N PHE A 133 19.64 -6.18 11.51
CA PHE A 133 18.98 -6.68 12.70
C PHE A 133 20.00 -6.72 13.84
N ALA A 134 19.60 -6.23 15.01
CA ALA A 134 20.46 -6.13 16.19
C ALA A 134 19.69 -6.34 17.50
N GLY A 135 18.90 -7.41 17.57
CA GLY A 135 18.28 -7.87 18.83
C GLY A 135 16.89 -7.33 19.15
N SER A 136 16.43 -6.24 18.52
CA SER A 136 15.03 -5.78 18.61
C SER A 136 14.51 -5.35 17.24
N LEU A 137 13.20 -5.48 17.04
CA LEU A 137 12.52 -5.09 15.81
C LEU A 137 11.05 -4.75 16.05
N TYR A 138 10.49 -3.95 15.16
CA TYR A 138 9.08 -3.66 15.07
C TYR A 138 8.35 -4.74 14.27
N LEU A 139 7.26 -5.25 14.84
CA LEU A 139 6.30 -6.12 14.16
C LEU A 139 4.92 -5.46 14.10
N PRO A 140 4.07 -5.82 13.12
CA PRO A 140 2.72 -5.31 13.06
C PRO A 140 1.90 -5.80 14.25
N LYS A 141 1.22 -4.90 14.97
CA LYS A 141 0.39 -5.25 16.13
C LYS A 141 -0.63 -6.36 15.83
N ALA A 142 -1.30 -6.28 14.68
CA ALA A 142 -2.32 -7.24 14.29
C ALA A 142 -1.78 -8.69 14.16
N GLU A 143 -0.51 -8.86 13.78
CA GLU A 143 0.12 -10.19 13.69
C GLU A 143 0.35 -10.77 15.09
N LEU A 144 0.69 -9.93 16.06
CA LEU A 144 0.88 -10.34 17.45
C LEU A 144 -0.45 -10.61 18.15
N GLU A 145 -1.48 -9.79 17.90
CA GLU A 145 -2.84 -9.99 18.43
C GLU A 145 -3.50 -11.27 17.90
N SER A 146 -3.07 -11.77 16.73
CA SER A 146 -3.51 -13.07 16.21
C SER A 146 -3.06 -14.25 17.07
N GLY A 147 -2.10 -14.06 17.98
CA GLY A 147 -1.54 -15.10 18.83
C GLY A 147 -0.58 -16.04 18.10
N ALA A 148 0.02 -15.60 16.99
CA ALA A 148 1.00 -16.39 16.26
C ALA A 148 2.19 -16.75 17.17
N ALA A 149 2.40 -18.04 17.40
CA ALA A 149 3.50 -18.56 18.23
C ALA A 149 4.79 -18.80 17.45
N TYR A 150 4.72 -18.80 16.12
CA TYR A 150 5.86 -19.01 15.22
C TYR A 150 5.70 -18.13 13.99
N ILE A 151 6.71 -17.33 13.65
CA ILE A 151 6.65 -16.31 12.61
C ILE A 151 7.92 -16.38 11.76
N ARG A 152 7.78 -16.23 10.42
CA ARG A 152 8.92 -15.95 9.53
C ARG A 152 9.05 -14.44 9.37
N LEU A 153 10.16 -13.88 9.82
CA LEU A 153 10.56 -12.52 9.50
C LEU A 153 11.05 -12.49 8.07
N LYS A 154 10.36 -11.83 7.15
CA LYS A 154 10.66 -11.91 5.72
C LYS A 154 12.13 -11.54 5.45
N ASP A 155 12.80 -12.34 4.61
CA ASP A 155 14.20 -12.20 4.20
C ASP A 155 15.26 -12.22 5.33
N LEU A 156 14.83 -12.58 6.56
CA LEU A 156 15.69 -12.72 7.75
C LEU A 156 15.67 -14.17 8.26
N PHE A 157 14.98 -14.48 9.36
CA PHE A 157 14.88 -15.83 9.95
C PHE A 157 13.51 -16.12 10.56
N ASN A 158 13.37 -17.28 11.20
CA ASN A 158 12.20 -17.68 11.97
C ASN A 158 12.34 -17.26 13.44
N ILE A 159 11.22 -16.91 14.08
CA ILE A 159 11.13 -16.71 15.52
C ILE A 159 9.98 -17.51 16.12
N LYS A 160 10.16 -17.96 17.36
CA LYS A 160 9.06 -18.28 18.26
C LYS A 160 8.66 -17.02 19.01
N VAL A 161 7.36 -16.78 19.15
CA VAL A 161 6.85 -15.65 19.92
C VAL A 161 6.36 -16.15 21.26
N LEU A 162 6.84 -15.52 22.32
CA LEU A 162 6.52 -15.82 23.71
C LEU A 162 5.68 -14.67 24.27
N TYR A 163 4.55 -15.03 24.88
CA TYR A 163 3.61 -14.10 25.49
C TYR A 163 3.62 -14.31 27.00
N GLU A 164 4.16 -13.35 27.75
CA GLU A 164 4.23 -13.35 29.23
C GLU A 164 3.44 -12.17 29.77
N GLY A 165 2.12 -12.33 29.91
CA GLY A 165 1.23 -11.21 30.22
C GLY A 165 1.21 -10.21 29.06
N ASP A 166 1.54 -8.94 29.35
CA ASP A 166 1.65 -7.88 28.34
C ASP A 166 3.03 -7.85 27.65
N ILE A 167 3.97 -8.70 28.07
CA ILE A 167 5.31 -8.74 27.53
C ILE A 167 5.36 -9.71 26.35
N ILE A 168 5.80 -9.22 25.20
CA ILE A 168 5.99 -10.01 23.98
C ILE A 168 7.50 -10.09 23.71
N ARG A 169 8.02 -11.31 23.53
CA ARG A 169 9.42 -11.55 23.16
C ARG A 169 9.53 -12.55 22.01
N GLY A 170 10.57 -12.43 21.21
CA GLY A 170 10.94 -13.41 20.20
C GLY A 170 12.14 -14.25 20.64
N GLU A 171 12.17 -15.50 20.21
CA GLU A 171 13.34 -16.38 20.30
C GLU A 171 13.66 -16.89 18.90
N TYR A 172 14.91 -16.74 18.46
CA TYR A 172 15.37 -17.26 17.17
C TYR A 172 15.08 -18.76 17.04
N ALA A 173 14.57 -19.16 15.88
CA ALA A 173 14.09 -20.51 15.63
C ALA A 173 14.58 -21.09 14.30
N GLY A 174 15.75 -20.66 13.83
CA GLY A 174 16.37 -21.14 12.59
C GLY A 174 16.06 -20.28 11.36
N ASP A 175 16.80 -20.49 10.27
CA ASP A 175 16.65 -19.72 9.03
C ASP A 175 15.75 -20.39 7.97
N ASP A 176 15.43 -21.68 8.17
CA ASP A 176 14.79 -22.50 7.15
C ASP A 176 13.37 -22.03 6.82
N LEU A 177 13.18 -21.59 5.58
CA LEU A 177 11.89 -21.18 5.04
C LEU A 177 10.92 -22.36 4.92
N GLN A 178 11.41 -23.58 4.65
CA GLN A 178 10.54 -24.75 4.53
C GLN A 178 9.93 -25.13 5.87
N GLU A 179 10.68 -24.99 6.97
CA GLU A 179 10.14 -25.16 8.31
C GLU A 179 8.95 -24.22 8.56
N ALA A 180 9.10 -22.91 8.29
CA ALA A 180 8.01 -21.95 8.42
C ALA A 180 6.79 -22.31 7.56
N ARG A 181 7.02 -22.73 6.30
CA ARG A 181 5.94 -23.16 5.39
C ARG A 181 5.22 -24.40 5.91
N SER A 182 5.95 -25.39 6.43
CA SER A 182 5.38 -26.63 6.99
C SER A 182 4.47 -26.36 8.19
N LYS A 183 4.85 -25.38 9.02
CA LYS A 183 4.08 -24.90 10.18
C LYS A 183 2.97 -23.92 9.81
N LYS A 184 2.85 -23.56 8.53
CA LYS A 184 1.95 -22.49 8.03
C LYS A 184 2.15 -21.17 8.79
N ALA A 185 3.38 -20.89 9.19
CA ALA A 185 3.72 -19.68 9.91
C ALA A 185 3.51 -18.46 9.00
N PRO A 186 2.95 -17.34 9.53
CA PRO A 186 2.86 -16.12 8.78
C PRO A 186 4.26 -15.61 8.43
N ILE A 187 4.44 -15.18 7.18
CA ILE A 187 5.63 -14.50 6.70
C ILE A 187 5.33 -13.01 6.74
N ILE A 188 6.00 -12.27 7.62
CA ILE A 188 5.65 -10.88 7.92
C ILE A 188 6.81 -9.93 7.70
N GLN A 189 6.47 -8.69 7.37
CA GLN A 189 7.41 -7.59 7.31
C GLN A 189 7.79 -7.12 8.72
N TRP A 190 8.99 -6.59 8.86
CA TRP A 190 9.59 -6.16 10.13
C TRP A 190 10.59 -5.05 9.87
N LEU A 191 10.89 -4.22 10.87
CA LEU A 191 11.96 -3.21 10.76
C LEU A 191 12.68 -3.04 12.10
N PRO A 192 14.01 -2.93 12.15
CA PRO A 192 14.71 -2.58 13.37
C PRO A 192 14.44 -1.11 13.74
N GLU A 193 14.61 -0.74 15.00
CA GLU A 193 14.34 0.63 15.47
C GLU A 193 15.17 1.70 14.75
N ASN A 194 16.44 1.39 14.47
CA ASN A 194 17.37 2.30 13.79
C ASN A 194 17.18 2.37 12.27
N HIS A 195 16.28 1.57 11.70
CA HIS A 195 15.95 1.55 10.28
C HIS A 195 14.42 1.68 10.08
N ALA A 196 13.75 2.36 11.02
CA ALA A 196 12.32 2.57 11.02
C ALA A 196 12.02 4.08 10.97
N ASN A 197 11.58 4.57 9.81
CA ASN A 197 11.15 5.95 9.64
C ASN A 197 9.65 6.07 9.92
N PRO A 198 9.21 6.97 10.82
CA PRO A 198 7.79 7.25 11.02
C PRO A 198 7.07 7.57 9.71
N CYS A 199 5.98 6.85 9.43
CA CYS A 199 5.25 6.94 8.18
C CYS A 199 3.75 6.80 8.41
N THR A 200 2.96 7.71 7.83
CA THR A 200 1.50 7.60 7.82
C THR A 200 1.03 7.17 6.44
N LEU A 201 0.30 6.06 6.37
CA LEU A 201 -0.34 5.59 5.15
C LEU A 201 -1.81 6.05 5.14
N LYS A 202 -2.11 7.01 4.28
CA LYS A 202 -3.46 7.53 4.03
C LYS A 202 -4.22 6.53 3.15
N THR A 203 -5.35 6.02 3.64
CA THR A 203 -6.22 5.10 2.88
C THR A 203 -7.66 5.64 2.82
N PRO A 204 -8.48 5.17 1.86
CA PRO A 204 -9.91 5.50 1.86
C PRO A 204 -10.65 5.07 3.14
N ASP A 205 -10.18 4.01 3.80
CA ASP A 205 -10.80 3.44 5.00
C ASP A 205 -10.30 4.09 6.31
N GLY A 206 -9.27 4.94 6.22
CA GLY A 206 -8.66 5.60 7.38
C GLY A 206 -7.15 5.67 7.30
N ASP A 207 -6.56 6.50 8.15
CA ASP A 207 -5.12 6.64 8.25
C ASP A 207 -4.51 5.51 9.07
N VAL A 208 -3.46 4.91 8.55
CA VAL A 208 -2.69 3.87 9.25
C VAL A 208 -1.34 4.47 9.65
N SER A 209 -1.10 4.58 10.95
CA SER A 209 0.19 5.02 11.48
C SER A 209 1.16 3.86 11.53
N GLY A 210 2.43 4.10 11.23
CA GLY A 210 3.44 3.06 11.33
C GLY A 210 4.85 3.55 11.06
N VAL A 211 5.70 2.62 10.66
CA VAL A 211 7.07 2.89 10.25
C VAL A 211 7.36 2.23 8.90
N CYS A 212 8.16 2.88 8.06
CA CYS A 212 8.64 2.31 6.80
C CYS A 212 10.16 2.36 6.72
N GLU A 213 10.72 1.66 5.73
CA GLU A 213 12.13 1.78 5.41
C GLU A 213 12.49 3.23 5.02
N PRO A 214 13.62 3.78 5.49
CA PRO A 214 14.06 5.13 5.14
C PRO A 214 14.20 5.33 3.63
N GLU A 215 14.70 4.32 2.92
CA GLU A 215 14.88 4.37 1.47
C GLU A 215 13.56 4.56 0.70
N ALA A 216 12.44 4.04 1.24
CA ALA A 216 11.14 4.13 0.61
C ALA A 216 10.65 5.58 0.46
N VAL A 217 11.11 6.48 1.33
CA VAL A 217 10.58 7.84 1.52
C VAL A 217 11.63 8.91 1.24
N THR A 218 12.61 8.58 0.41
CA THR A 218 13.68 9.49 -0.03
C THR A 218 13.22 10.49 -1.09
N THR A 219 12.22 10.12 -1.90
CA THR A 219 11.79 10.90 -3.06
C THR A 219 10.28 11.09 -3.04
N GLN A 220 9.83 12.35 -3.12
CA GLN A 220 8.42 12.70 -3.26
C GLN A 220 7.88 12.25 -4.63
N ASP A 221 6.59 11.93 -4.68
CA ASP A 221 5.82 11.45 -5.84
C ASP A 221 6.25 10.07 -6.37
N ARG A 222 7.22 9.42 -5.72
CA ARG A 222 7.62 8.05 -6.04
C ARG A 222 6.48 7.07 -5.71
N ILE A 223 6.28 6.09 -6.60
CA ILE A 223 5.47 4.91 -6.32
C ILE A 223 6.35 3.79 -5.78
N VAL A 224 5.92 3.19 -4.68
CA VAL A 224 6.56 2.05 -4.04
C VAL A 224 5.54 0.94 -3.79
N GLN A 225 6.01 -0.27 -3.59
CA GLN A 225 5.18 -1.37 -3.11
C GLN A 225 5.56 -1.70 -1.67
N PHE A 226 4.66 -1.44 -0.73
CA PHE A 226 4.81 -1.96 0.62
C PHE A 226 4.39 -3.42 0.67
N GLU A 227 5.33 -4.30 0.96
CA GLU A 227 5.09 -5.74 0.97
C GLU A 227 3.97 -6.11 1.94
N ARG A 228 3.04 -6.96 1.48
CA ARG A 228 1.81 -7.39 2.19
C ARG A 228 0.79 -6.28 2.46
N VAL A 229 1.09 -5.03 2.10
CA VAL A 229 0.21 -3.88 2.29
C VAL A 229 -0.41 -3.47 0.96
N GLY A 230 0.43 -3.20 -0.05
CA GLY A 230 0.05 -2.81 -1.40
C GLY A 230 0.92 -1.68 -1.95
N PHE A 231 0.55 -1.15 -3.11
CA PHE A 231 1.20 0.02 -3.71
C PHE A 231 0.83 1.29 -2.97
N ALA A 232 1.78 2.21 -2.90
CA ALA A 232 1.57 3.53 -2.34
C ALA A 232 2.40 4.59 -3.07
N ARG A 233 1.88 5.82 -3.11
CA ARG A 233 2.62 7.00 -3.55
C ARG A 233 3.14 7.77 -2.35
N ILE A 234 4.40 8.16 -2.37
CA ILE A 234 4.98 9.05 -1.35
C ILE A 234 4.54 10.50 -1.64
N ASP A 235 3.69 11.08 -0.80
CA ASP A 235 3.19 12.45 -0.94
C ASP A 235 4.07 13.46 -0.20
N ALA A 236 4.60 13.07 0.97
CA ALA A 236 5.62 13.81 1.69
C ALA A 236 6.78 12.88 2.03
N ALA A 237 7.95 13.17 1.46
CA ALA A 237 9.21 12.47 1.75
C ALA A 237 9.87 13.02 3.03
N GLY A 238 10.73 12.21 3.66
CA GLY A 238 11.46 12.60 4.88
C GLY A 238 10.96 11.94 6.16
N ASN A 239 11.12 12.62 7.30
CA ASN A 239 10.80 12.12 8.63
C ASN A 239 10.00 13.16 9.43
N PRO A 240 8.69 12.96 9.68
CA PRO A 240 7.87 11.82 9.26
C PRO A 240 7.49 11.88 7.78
N ALA A 241 7.23 10.71 7.19
CA ALA A 241 6.73 10.59 5.82
C ALA A 241 5.20 10.43 5.76
N VAL A 242 4.61 10.79 4.62
CA VAL A 242 3.20 10.53 4.31
C VAL A 242 3.12 9.83 2.96
N ALA A 243 2.46 8.68 2.93
CA ALA A 243 2.17 7.92 1.73
C ALA A 243 0.66 7.78 1.53
N TYR A 244 0.19 7.73 0.28
CA TYR A 244 -1.19 7.44 -0.06
C TYR A 244 -1.31 6.06 -0.68
N PHE A 245 -2.20 5.25 -0.12
CA PHE A 245 -2.48 3.92 -0.61
C PHE A 245 -3.13 3.94 -2.00
N THR A 246 -2.54 3.20 -2.92
CA THR A 246 -3.00 3.07 -4.30
C THR A 246 -4.00 1.92 -4.40
N HIS A 247 -3.52 0.67 -4.32
CA HIS A 247 -4.28 -0.59 -4.30
C HIS A 247 -3.34 -1.75 -3.95
N ARG A 248 -3.88 -2.96 -3.75
CA ARG A 248 -3.10 -4.20 -3.56
C ARG A 248 -2.59 -4.82 -4.88
#